data_AF-A0AAT9GJB1-F1
#
_entry.id   AF-A0AAT9GJB1-F1
#
_cell.length_a   1.000
_cell.length_b   1.000
_cell.length_c   1.000
_cell.angle_alpha   90.00
_cell.angle_beta   90.00
_cell.angle_gamma   90.00
#
_symmetry.space_group_name_H-M   'P 1'
#
loop_
_entity.id
_entity.type
_entity.pdbx_description
1 polymer ?
#
loop_
_entity_poly.entity_id
_entity_poly.type
_entity_poly.pdbx_seq_one_letter_code
_entity_poly.pdbx_strand_id
1 'polypeptide(L)' 'MNRQLIEGKDFYYDEHGYVVFTEAYHISKGYCCGHGCRHCPFDYESVPEPKRSELLTQKQKATEPKA' A
#
# COMPACT_ATOMS: atom_id res chain seq x y z
N MET A 1 -14.67 18.13 -3.13
CA MET A 1 -14.39 17.43 -4.40
C MET A 1 -14.55 15.94 -4.16
N ASN A 2 -15.57 15.33 -4.75
CA ASN A 2 -15.89 13.90 -4.55
C ASN A 2 -15.06 13.09 -5.53
N ARG A 3 -13.93 12.56 -5.07
CA ARG A 3 -13.13 11.68 -5.90
C ARG A 3 -13.78 10.30 -5.89
N GLN A 4 -14.46 9.95 -6.99
CA GLN A 4 -14.96 8.60 -7.19
C GLN A 4 -13.76 7.66 -7.37
N LEU A 5 -13.73 6.63 -6.53
CA LEU A 5 -12.81 5.50 -6.68
C LEU A 5 -13.26 4.69 -7.89
N ILE A 6 -12.34 4.37 -8.80
CA ILE A 6 -12.64 3.58 -10.00
C ILE A 6 -12.18 2.15 -9.77
N GLU A 7 -13.12 1.20 -9.82
CA GLU A 7 -12.81 -0.23 -9.79
C GLU A 7 -11.93 -0.61 -11.00
N GLY A 8 -10.88 -1.40 -10.75
CA GLY A 8 -9.85 -1.78 -11.72
C GLY A 8 -8.69 -0.78 -11.85
N LYS A 9 -8.87 0.48 -11.42
CA LYS A 9 -7.78 1.48 -11.35
C LYS A 9 -7.31 1.72 -9.93
N ASP A 10 -8.22 2.14 -9.06
CA ASP A 10 -7.91 2.51 -7.68
C ASP A 10 -7.98 1.29 -6.74
N PHE A 11 -8.91 0.38 -7.00
CA PHE A 11 -9.07 -0.85 -6.22
C PHE A 11 -9.61 -1.97 -7.08
N TYR A 12 -9.39 -3.21 -6.67
CA TYR A 12 -10.01 -4.39 -7.27
C TYR A 12 -10.53 -5.31 -6.17
N TYR A 13 -11.44 -6.20 -6.52
CA TYR A 13 -11.89 -7.25 -5.63
C TYR A 13 -11.00 -8.48 -5.82
N ASP A 14 -10.43 -8.95 -4.73
CA ASP A 14 -9.70 -10.22 -4.71
C ASP A 14 -10.68 -11.41 -4.81
N GLU A 15 -10.16 -12.61 -5.03
CA GLU A 15 -10.95 -13.86 -5.21
C GLU A 15 -11.85 -14.16 -4.01
N HIS A 16 -11.45 -13.64 -2.84
CA HIS A 16 -12.16 -13.73 -1.58
C HIS A 16 -13.19 -12.61 -1.35
N GLY A 17 -13.39 -11.70 -2.31
CA GLY A 17 -14.31 -10.56 -2.20
C GLY A 17 -13.79 -9.40 -1.36
N TYR A 18 -12.50 -9.37 -1.04
CA TYR A 18 -11.88 -8.24 -0.33
C TYR A 18 -11.50 -7.11 -1.29
N VAL A 19 -11.73 -5.87 -0.87
CA VAL A 19 -11.28 -4.68 -1.59
C VAL A 19 -9.77 -4.52 -1.41
N VAL A 20 -9.01 -4.69 -2.49
CA VAL A 20 -7.57 -4.47 -2.53
C VAL A 20 -7.29 -3.17 -3.26
N PHE A 21 -6.73 -2.20 -2.55
CA PHE A 21 -6.30 -0.94 -3.16
C PHE A 21 -5.00 -1.13 -3.94
N THR A 22 -4.95 -0.51 -5.11
CA THR A 22 -3.76 -0.51 -5.96
C THR A 22 -2.79 0.59 -5.54
N GLU A 23 -1.55 0.49 -6.01
CA GLU A 23 -0.57 1.57 -5.86
C GLU A 23 -1.07 2.87 -6.51
N ALA A 24 -1.76 2.77 -7.66
CA ALA A 24 -2.33 3.93 -8.35
C ALA A 24 -3.30 4.71 -7.47
N TYR A 25 -4.12 4.04 -6.63
CA TYR A 25 -4.95 4.75 -5.67
C TYR A 25 -4.12 5.51 -4.65
N HIS A 26 -3.03 4.93 -4.14
CA HIS A 26 -2.16 5.60 -3.18
C HIS A 26 -1.46 6.81 -3.81
N ILE A 27 -0.92 6.68 -5.03
CA ILE A 27 -0.32 7.80 -5.78
C ILE A 27 -1.37 8.88 -6.05
N SER A 28 -2.55 8.47 -6.51
CA SER A 28 -3.70 9.33 -6.75
C SER A 28 -4.02 10.11 -5.48
N LYS A 29 -4.14 9.44 -4.33
CA LYS A 29 -4.37 10.03 -3.00
C LYS A 29 -3.31 11.07 -2.63
N GLY A 30 -2.07 10.85 -3.04
CA GLY A 30 -0.96 11.78 -2.85
C GLY A 30 -0.40 11.83 -1.42
N TYR A 31 -0.81 10.91 -0.54
CA TYR A 31 -0.29 10.84 0.82
C TYR A 31 -0.31 9.41 1.38
N CYS A 32 0.65 9.11 2.27
CA CYS A 32 0.68 7.86 3.01
C CYS A 32 -0.43 7.84 4.08
N CYS A 33 -1.26 6.80 4.07
CA CYS A 33 -2.34 6.65 5.04
C CYS A 33 -1.88 6.21 6.44
N GLY A 34 -0.64 5.73 6.60
CA GLY A 34 -0.12 5.27 7.89
C GLY A 34 -0.58 3.86 8.32
N HIS A 35 -1.27 3.11 7.45
CA HIS A 35 -1.75 1.75 7.76
C HIS A 35 -0.73 0.64 7.51
N GLY A 36 0.45 0.95 6.95
CA GLY A 36 1.46 -0.08 6.66
C GLY A 36 1.10 -1.01 5.50
N CYS A 37 0.56 -0.46 4.39
CA CYS A 37 0.17 -1.23 3.21
C CYS A 37 1.38 -1.87 2.52
N ARG A 38 1.30 -3.15 2.12
CA ARG A 38 2.44 -3.89 1.54
C ARG A 38 3.06 -3.24 0.29
N HIS A 39 2.23 -2.61 -0.55
CA HIS A 39 2.67 -1.89 -1.75
C HIS A 39 2.63 -0.38 -1.54
N CYS A 40 3.07 0.10 -0.39
CA CYS A 40 3.11 1.54 -0.12
C CYS A 40 4.17 2.21 -1.02
N PRO A 41 3.77 3.16 -1.90
CA PRO A 41 4.72 3.91 -2.73
C PRO A 41 5.45 5.01 -1.95
N PHE A 42 5.04 5.31 -0.71
CA PHE A 42 5.53 6.41 0.12
C PHE A 42 6.47 5.97 1.25
N ASP A 43 7.06 4.78 1.16
CA ASP A 43 7.99 4.21 2.17
C ASP A 43 7.54 4.41 3.63
N TYR A 44 6.23 4.23 3.84
CA TYR A 44 5.59 4.25 5.15
C TYR A 44 5.81 5.57 5.93
N GLU A 45 5.94 6.72 5.27
CA GLU A 45 6.21 8.02 5.91
C GLU A 45 5.25 8.36 7.07
N SER A 46 3.96 8.06 6.93
CA SER A 46 2.93 8.36 7.94
C SER A 46 2.74 7.24 8.96
N VAL A 47 3.49 6.15 8.86
CA VAL A 47 3.41 5.04 9.83
C VAL A 47 4.27 5.43 11.04
N PRO A 48 3.73 5.39 12.27
CA PRO A 48 4.51 5.69 13.47
C PRO A 48 5.58 4.62 13.73
N GLU A 49 6.67 5.03 14.36
CA GLU A 49 7.67 4.10 14.89
C GLU A 49 7.12 3.31 16.09
N PRO A 50 7.53 2.05 16.29
CA PRO A 50 8.57 1.29 15.56
C PRO A 50 8.05 0.57 14.30
N LYS A 51 6.75 0.68 13.99
CA LYS A 51 6.10 -0.12 12.95
C LYS A 51 6.65 0.18 11.56
N ARG A 52 6.96 1.45 11.27
CA ARG A 52 7.60 1.87 10.01
C ARG A 52 8.90 1.10 9.72
N SER A 53 9.79 1.07 10.69
CA SER A 53 11.12 0.44 10.59
C SER A 53 11.00 -1.09 10.39
N GLU A 54 10.03 -1.72 11.06
CA GLU A 54 9.70 -3.13 10.84
C GLU A 54 9.20 -3.40 9.41
N LEU A 55 8.29 -2.57 8.89
CA LEU A 55 7.72 -2.73 7.55
C LEU A 55 8.74 -2.50 6.42
N LEU A 56 9.64 -1.51 6.58
CA LEU A 56 10.74 -1.28 5.64
C LEU A 56 11.67 -2.49 5.56
N THR A 57 12.00 -3.07 6.72
CA THR A 57 12.81 -4.28 6.81
C THR A 57 12.11 -5.48 6.14
N GLN A 58 10.79 -5.63 6.33
CA GLN A 58 10.01 -6.69 5.69
C GLN A 58 9.96 -6.54 4.17
N LYS A 59 9.84 -5.30 3.65
CA LYS A 59 9.86 -5.01 2.21
C LYS A 59 11.18 -5.44 1.56
N GLN A 60 12.31 -5.19 2.24
CA GLN A 60 13.65 -5.60 1.78
C GLN A 60 13.79 -7.13 1.70
N LYS A 61 13.29 -7.87 2.70
CA LYS A 61 13.34 -9.35 2.69
C LYS A 61 12.45 -9.96 1.61
N ALA A 62 11.32 -9.34 1.28
CA ALA A 62 10.41 -9.84 0.25
C ALA A 62 10.99 -9.70 -1.17
N THR A 63 11.92 -8.76 -1.38
CA THR A 63 12.65 -8.58 -2.64
C THR A 63 13.86 -9.50 -2.81
N GLU A 64 14.23 -10.29 -1.80
CA GLU A 64 15.20 -11.37 -2.01
C GLU A 64 14.52 -12.51 -2.80
N PRO A 65 14.96 -12.79 -4.04
CA PRO A 65 14.53 -14.01 -4.71
C PRO A 65 15.05 -15.16 -3.86
N LYS A 66 14.10 -15.93 -3.29
CA LYS A 66 14.40 -17.21 -2.66
C LYS A 66 15.20 -18.04 -3.67
N ALA A 67 16.52 -18.16 -3.44
CA ALA A 67 17.41 -19.00 -4.22
C ALA A 67 17.06 -20.48 -4.03
#